data_AF-A0A8C4TC02-F1
#
_entry.id   AF-A0A8C4TC02-F1
#
_cell.length_a   1.000
_cell.length_b   1.000
_cell.length_c   1.000
_cell.angle_alpha   90.00
_cell.angle_beta   90.00
_cell.angle_gamma   90.00
#
_symmetry.space_group_name_H-M   'P 1'
#
loop_
_entity.id
_entity.type
_entity.pdbx_description
1 polymer ?
#
loop_
_entity_poly.entity_id
_entity_poly.type
_entity_poly.pdbx_seq_one_letter_code
_entity_poly.pdbx_strand_id
1 'polypeptide(L)'
;MVYLASQHFVHRDLATRNCLVGNNLLVKIGDFGMSRDIYSTDYYRVGGHTMLPIRWMPPESIMYRKFTTESDVWSFGVILWEIFTYGKQPFFQLTMFDPKYNQHDSAGSRLLPRSCPKEVYDIMLGCWQREPQQRLTIKDIQKILYALGKAAPVYLDILG
;
A
#
# COMPACT_ATOMS: atom_id res chain seq x y z
N MET A 1 8.72 4.16 6.84
CA MET A 1 8.77 4.98 5.60
C MET A 1 9.26 6.41 5.80
N VAL A 2 8.86 7.16 6.84
CA VAL A 2 9.38 8.54 7.09
C VAL A 2 10.92 8.59 7.06
N TYR A 3 11.57 7.62 7.71
CA TYR A 3 13.03 7.49 7.69
C TYR A 3 13.59 7.30 6.26
N LEU A 4 13.12 6.32 5.49
CA LEU A 4 13.59 6.08 4.12
C LEU A 4 13.41 7.32 3.22
N ALA A 5 12.24 7.97 3.30
CA ALA A 5 11.99 9.20 2.56
C ALA A 5 12.97 10.33 2.93
N SER A 6 13.35 10.45 4.21
CA SER A 6 14.36 11.44 4.66
C SER A 6 15.78 11.15 4.14
N GLN A 7 16.05 9.89 3.78
CA GLN A 7 17.32 9.47 3.19
C GLN A 7 17.27 9.48 1.65
N HIS A 8 16.21 10.04 1.05
CA HIS A 8 15.96 10.00 -0.39
C HIS A 8 15.95 8.58 -0.97
N PHE A 9 15.57 7.59 -0.15
CA PHE A 9 15.50 6.20 -0.54
C PHE A 9 14.06 5.82 -0.93
N VAL A 10 13.91 5.21 -2.10
CA VAL A 10 12.62 4.73 -2.64
C VAL A 10 12.61 3.21 -2.61
N HIS A 11 11.62 2.63 -1.94
CA HIS A 11 11.51 1.18 -1.71
C HIS A 11 11.03 0.42 -2.95
N ARG A 12 10.05 0.95 -3.71
CA ARG A 12 9.52 0.38 -4.98
C ARG A 12 8.75 -0.94 -4.89
N ASP A 13 8.81 -1.65 -3.77
CA ASP A 13 8.09 -2.90 -3.50
C ASP A 13 7.53 -2.92 -2.08
N LEU A 14 6.92 -1.80 -1.68
CA LEU A 14 6.36 -1.66 -0.35
C LEU A 14 5.00 -2.39 -0.27
N ALA A 15 4.97 -3.51 0.44
CA ALA A 15 3.79 -4.36 0.65
C ALA A 15 3.86 -5.09 2.00
N THR A 16 2.75 -5.64 2.50
CA THR A 16 2.78 -6.35 3.80
C THR A 16 3.67 -7.59 3.79
N ARG A 17 3.82 -8.29 2.66
CA ARG A 17 4.77 -9.40 2.49
C ARG A 17 6.24 -9.01 2.72
N ASN A 18 6.57 -7.73 2.57
CA ASN A 18 7.90 -7.17 2.82
C ASN A 18 8.00 -6.51 4.20
N CYS A 19 7.01 -6.74 5.08
CA CYS A 19 7.06 -6.36 6.49
C CYS A 19 7.26 -7.58 7.37
N LEU A 20 8.17 -7.48 8.33
CA LEU A 20 8.40 -8.47 9.37
C LEU A 20 7.64 -8.10 10.63
N VAL A 21 7.01 -9.08 11.28
CA VAL A 21 6.38 -8.94 12.58
C VAL A 21 7.18 -9.74 13.61
N GLY A 22 7.69 -9.06 14.63
CA GLY A 22 8.41 -9.68 15.75
C GLY A 22 7.59 -9.67 17.04
N ASN A 23 8.27 -9.87 18.17
CA ASN A 23 7.65 -9.85 19.49
C ASN A 23 6.93 -8.52 19.76
N ASN A 24 5.84 -8.57 20.51
CA ASN A 24 5.01 -7.42 20.89
C ASN A 24 4.48 -6.63 19.67
N LEU A 25 4.15 -7.33 18.57
CA LEU A 25 3.66 -6.74 17.32
C LEU A 25 4.61 -5.68 16.73
N LEU A 26 5.92 -5.79 16.99
CA LEU A 26 6.91 -4.90 16.40
C LEU A 26 7.02 -5.17 14.90
N VAL A 27 6.61 -4.19 14.09
CA VAL A 27 6.68 -4.29 12.62
C VAL A 27 7.92 -3.57 12.08
N LYS A 28 8.68 -4.23 11.21
CA LYS A 28 9.83 -3.64 10.49
C LYS A 28 9.69 -3.86 9.00
N ILE A 29 10.07 -2.86 8.21
CA ILE A 29 10.11 -2.93 6.75
C ILE A 29 11.42 -3.61 6.34
N GLY A 30 11.34 -4.59 5.43
CA GLY A 30 12.47 -5.26 4.80
C GLY A 30 12.24 -5.43 3.30
N ASP A 31 13.04 -6.26 2.64
CA ASP A 31 12.87 -6.62 1.23
C ASP A 31 13.30 -8.08 1.03
N PHE A 32 12.35 -8.94 0.66
CA PHE A 32 12.57 -10.37 0.44
C PHE A 32 12.61 -10.71 -1.04
N GLY A 33 13.25 -9.87 -1.87
CA GLY A 33 13.34 -10.01 -3.32
C GLY A 33 13.76 -11.37 -3.91
N MET A 34 14.16 -12.36 -3.11
CA MET A 34 14.48 -13.73 -3.50
C MET A 34 13.47 -14.82 -3.07
N SER A 35 12.42 -14.48 -2.30
CA SER A 35 11.44 -15.43 -1.73
C SER A 35 10.13 -15.47 -2.54
N ARG A 36 10.24 -15.49 -3.88
CA ARG A 36 9.12 -15.17 -4.78
C ARG A 36 8.12 -16.30 -4.99
N ASP A 37 8.44 -17.55 -4.66
CA ASP A 37 7.59 -18.69 -5.05
C ASP A 37 6.21 -18.66 -4.38
N ILE A 38 6.16 -18.28 -3.09
CA ILE A 38 4.91 -18.18 -2.32
C ILE A 38 4.07 -16.97 -2.75
N TYR A 39 4.73 -15.85 -3.11
CA TYR A 39 4.07 -14.59 -3.49
C TYR A 39 4.05 -14.37 -5.01
N SER A 40 4.20 -15.43 -5.80
CA SER A 40 4.38 -15.33 -7.25
C SER A 40 3.21 -14.65 -7.96
N THR A 41 1.99 -14.76 -7.42
CA THR A 41 0.77 -14.12 -7.93
C THR A 41 0.70 -12.61 -7.67
N ASP A 42 1.54 -12.08 -6.78
CA ASP A 42 1.63 -10.64 -6.50
C ASP A 42 2.49 -9.90 -7.53
N TYR A 43 3.30 -10.63 -8.29
CA TYR A 43 4.22 -10.07 -9.26
C TYR A 43 3.79 -10.40 -10.70
N TYR A 44 3.81 -9.38 -11.55
CA TYR A 44 3.54 -9.53 -12.98
C TYR A 44 4.83 -9.43 -13.79
N ARG A 45 4.95 -10.26 -14.83
CA ARG A 45 6.12 -10.30 -15.71
C ARG A 45 5.98 -9.29 -16.86
N VAL A 46 6.81 -8.27 -16.86
CA VAL A 46 6.90 -7.26 -17.93
C VAL A 46 8.15 -7.48 -18.76
N GLY A 47 7.99 -7.55 -20.09
CA GLY A 47 9.11 -7.66 -21.04
C GLY A 47 9.96 -8.93 -20.86
N GLY A 48 9.34 -10.04 -20.44
CA GLY A 48 9.98 -11.36 -20.35
C GLY A 48 10.90 -11.58 -19.13
N HIS A 49 11.43 -10.53 -18.49
CA HIS A 49 12.46 -10.67 -17.46
C HIS A 49 12.19 -9.92 -16.15
N THR A 50 11.40 -8.84 -16.17
CA THR A 50 11.17 -8.03 -14.96
C THR A 50 9.88 -8.42 -14.27
N MET A 51 9.96 -8.77 -12.99
CA MET A 51 8.80 -8.99 -12.13
C MET A 51 8.47 -7.69 -11.39
N LEU A 52 7.22 -7.21 -11.50
CA LEU A 52 6.77 -5.96 -10.89
C LEU A 52 5.54 -6.18 -10.00
N PRO A 53 5.46 -5.56 -8.81
CA PRO A 53 4.33 -5.67 -7.90
C PRO A 53 3.17 -4.74 -8.33
N ILE A 54 2.64 -4.93 -9.54
CA ILE A 54 1.75 -3.96 -10.23
C ILE A 54 0.56 -3.52 -9.37
N ARG A 55 0.01 -4.41 -8.54
CA ARG A 55 -1.15 -4.13 -7.66
C ARG A 55 -0.85 -3.11 -6.56
N TRP A 56 0.42 -2.90 -6.23
CA TRP A 56 0.88 -1.89 -5.27
C TRP A 56 1.40 -0.62 -5.96
N MET A 57 1.58 -0.64 -7.28
CA MET A 57 2.21 0.45 -8.01
C MET A 57 1.19 1.53 -8.41
N PRO A 58 1.61 2.82 -8.38
CA PRO A 58 0.80 3.89 -8.93
C PRO A 58 0.90 3.97 -10.47
N PRO A 59 -0.02 4.71 -11.14
CA PRO A 59 -0.08 4.80 -12.60
C PRO A 59 1.24 5.26 -13.23
N GLU A 60 1.94 6.23 -12.65
CA GLU A 60 3.20 6.74 -13.20
C GLU A 60 4.33 5.72 -13.16
N SER A 61 4.34 4.83 -12.16
CA SER A 61 5.33 3.75 -12.07
C SER A 61 5.01 2.64 -13.07
N ILE A 62 3.73 2.35 -13.29
CA ILE A 62 3.28 1.34 -14.26
C ILE A 62 3.56 1.81 -15.70
N MET A 63 3.14 3.04 -16.04
CA MET A 63 3.19 3.56 -17.41
C MET A 63 4.58 4.05 -17.80
N TYR A 64 5.27 4.74 -16.90
CA TYR A 64 6.50 5.48 -17.23
C TYR A 64 7.72 5.01 -16.44
N ARG A 65 7.60 3.95 -15.64
CA ARG A 65 8.66 3.45 -14.73
C ARG A 65 9.24 4.54 -13.83
N LYS A 66 8.43 5.54 -13.45
CA LYS A 66 8.83 6.61 -12.53
C LYS A 66 8.62 6.15 -11.09
N PHE A 67 9.69 6.12 -10.30
CA PHE A 67 9.66 5.74 -8.88
C PHE A 67 10.17 6.89 -8.02
N THR A 68 9.36 7.31 -7.07
CA THR A 68 9.64 8.42 -6.15
C THR A 68 9.11 8.12 -4.74
N THR A 69 9.41 8.98 -3.77
CA THR A 69 8.82 8.88 -2.42
C THR A 69 7.29 8.92 -2.43
N GLU A 70 6.69 9.63 -3.38
CA GLU A 70 5.24 9.71 -3.58
C GLU A 70 4.68 8.40 -4.17
N SER A 71 5.47 7.65 -4.94
CA SER A 71 5.08 6.31 -5.39
C SER A 71 5.08 5.29 -4.25
N ASP A 72 5.98 5.43 -3.28
CA ASP A 72 5.94 4.63 -2.06
C ASP A 72 4.74 5.02 -1.16
N VAL A 73 4.32 6.29 -1.16
CA VAL A 73 3.09 6.72 -0.46
C VAL A 73 1.87 6.00 -1.02
N TRP A 74 1.75 5.87 -2.34
CA TRP A 74 0.66 5.10 -2.94
C TRP A 74 0.66 3.64 -2.46
N SER A 75 1.84 3.02 -2.49
CA SER A 75 2.06 1.64 -2.03
C SER A 75 1.70 1.50 -0.54
N PHE A 76 2.02 2.50 0.29
CA PHE A 76 1.62 2.55 1.69
C PHE A 76 0.09 2.59 1.87
N GLY A 77 -0.63 3.31 1.01
CA GLY A 77 -2.10 3.26 0.99
C GLY A 77 -2.63 1.84 0.71
N VAL A 78 -1.96 1.09 -0.18
CA VAL A 78 -2.29 -0.32 -0.43
C VAL A 78 -1.97 -1.19 0.78
N ILE A 79 -0.87 -0.95 1.50
CA ILE A 79 -0.58 -1.62 2.78
C ILE A 79 -1.68 -1.40 3.81
N LEU A 80 -2.18 -0.17 3.96
CA LEU A 80 -3.29 0.09 4.88
C LEU A 80 -4.51 -0.76 4.49
N TRP A 81 -4.81 -0.85 3.20
CA TRP A 81 -5.88 -1.71 2.70
C TRP A 81 -5.64 -3.20 3.01
N GLU A 82 -4.41 -3.70 2.82
CA GLU A 82 -4.04 -5.07 3.19
C GLU A 82 -4.26 -5.32 4.68
N ILE A 83 -3.82 -4.41 5.55
CA ILE A 83 -3.99 -4.53 7.01
C ILE A 83 -5.48 -4.65 7.37
N PHE A 84 -6.32 -3.74 6.87
CA PHE A 84 -7.75 -3.73 7.18
C PHE A 84 -8.57 -4.82 6.48
N THR A 85 -7.96 -5.56 5.56
CA THR A 85 -8.54 -6.75 4.94
C THR A 85 -7.94 -8.06 5.43
N TYR A 86 -7.05 -8.02 6.42
CA TYR A 86 -6.31 -9.18 6.95
C TYR A 86 -5.49 -9.90 5.88
N GLY A 87 -4.79 -9.14 5.04
CA GLY A 87 -3.84 -9.66 4.05
C GLY A 87 -4.48 -10.20 2.78
N LYS A 88 -5.70 -9.76 2.42
CA LYS A 88 -6.26 -10.12 1.11
C LYS A 88 -5.38 -9.55 0.00
N GLN A 89 -5.31 -10.28 -1.11
CA GLN A 89 -4.64 -9.75 -2.30
C GLN A 89 -5.42 -8.54 -2.86
N PRO A 90 -4.76 -7.39 -3.07
CA PRO A 90 -5.41 -6.22 -3.64
C PRO A 90 -5.96 -6.52 -5.04
N PHE A 91 -7.21 -6.17 -5.28
CA PHE A 91 -7.86 -6.31 -6.58
C PHE A 91 -7.88 -7.74 -7.16
N PHE A 92 -7.93 -8.77 -6.31
CA PHE A 92 -7.90 -10.18 -6.74
C PHE A 92 -8.95 -10.54 -7.82
N GLN A 93 -10.06 -9.79 -7.90
CA GLN A 93 -11.13 -9.99 -8.88
C GLN A 93 -10.90 -9.29 -10.22
N LEU A 94 -9.92 -8.38 -10.30
CA LEU A 94 -9.66 -7.57 -11.49
C LEU A 94 -8.41 -8.07 -12.21
N THR A 95 -8.53 -8.22 -13.52
CA THR A 95 -7.38 -8.39 -14.41
C THR A 95 -6.73 -7.03 -14.69
N MET A 96 -5.41 -6.99 -14.88
CA MET A 96 -4.67 -5.75 -15.17
C MET A 96 -5.13 -4.99 -16.44
N PHE A 97 -5.81 -5.70 -17.35
CA PHE A 97 -6.36 -5.14 -18.58
C PHE A 97 -7.80 -4.65 -18.41
N ASP A 98 -8.37 -4.80 -17.21
CA ASP A 98 -9.70 -4.29 -16.93
C ASP A 98 -9.64 -2.75 -16.98
N PRO A 99 -10.39 -2.09 -17.88
CA PRO A 99 -10.46 -0.63 -17.94
C PRO A 99 -10.83 0.00 -16.59
N LYS A 100 -11.54 -0.76 -15.73
CA LYS A 100 -11.89 -0.35 -14.37
C LYS A 100 -10.66 -0.17 -13.48
N TYR A 101 -9.58 -0.91 -13.70
CA TYR A 101 -8.32 -0.76 -12.95
C TYR A 101 -7.80 0.68 -13.00
N ASN A 102 -7.93 1.34 -14.15
CA ASN A 102 -7.50 2.73 -14.36
C ASN A 102 -8.61 3.77 -14.09
N GLN A 103 -9.89 3.37 -14.04
CA GLN A 103 -11.04 4.26 -13.75
C GLN A 103 -11.31 4.41 -12.24
N HIS A 104 -10.76 3.51 -11.41
CA HIS A 104 -10.89 3.57 -9.95
C HIS A 104 -10.12 4.73 -9.28
N ASP A 105 -9.43 5.57 -10.06
CA ASP A 105 -8.74 6.78 -9.62
C ASP A 105 -9.65 8.00 -9.41
N SER A 106 -10.93 7.93 -9.81
CA SER A 106 -11.82 9.12 -9.77
C SER A 106 -13.13 8.92 -9.00
N ALA A 107 -13.51 7.68 -8.68
CA ALA A 107 -14.76 7.39 -7.97
C ALA A 107 -14.64 6.12 -7.11
N GLY A 108 -14.12 6.27 -5.88
CA GLY A 108 -14.57 5.54 -4.69
C GLY A 108 -14.72 4.02 -4.69
N SER A 109 -14.10 3.27 -5.60
CA SER A 109 -14.26 1.80 -5.67
C SER A 109 -12.95 1.03 -5.51
N ARG A 110 -12.07 1.53 -4.64
CA ARG A 110 -11.17 0.64 -3.89
C ARG A 110 -12.00 0.16 -2.71
N LEU A 111 -12.38 -1.11 -2.73
CA LEU A 111 -13.34 -1.69 -1.79
C LEU A 111 -13.02 -1.27 -0.35
N LEU A 112 -13.85 -0.41 0.24
CA LEU A 112 -13.78 -0.08 1.66
C LEU A 112 -13.80 -1.42 2.43
N PRO A 113 -12.73 -1.76 3.17
CA PRO A 113 -12.78 -2.96 4.00
C PRO A 113 -13.90 -2.79 5.02
N ARG A 114 -14.76 -3.81 5.19
CA ARG A 114 -15.99 -3.71 6.03
C ARG A 114 -15.73 -3.22 7.45
N SER A 115 -14.53 -3.46 7.97
CA SER A 115 -14.06 -3.11 9.32
C SER A 115 -13.10 -1.91 9.35
N CYS A 116 -12.95 -1.17 8.24
CA CYS A 116 -12.08 0.00 8.17
C CYS A 116 -12.81 1.27 8.66
N PRO A 117 -12.30 1.97 9.69
CA PRO A 117 -12.80 3.29 10.07
C PRO A 117 -12.70 4.26 8.89
N LYS A 118 -13.65 5.19 8.80
CA LYS A 118 -13.73 6.16 7.71
C LYS A 118 -12.45 6.99 7.63
N GLU A 119 -11.91 7.38 8.78
CA GLU A 119 -10.71 8.20 8.91
C GLU A 119 -9.49 7.51 8.31
N VAL A 120 -9.37 6.19 8.48
CA VAL A 120 -8.30 5.41 7.85
C VAL A 120 -8.52 5.34 6.34
N TYR A 121 -9.76 5.15 5.89
CA TYR A 121 -10.05 5.14 4.46
C TYR A 121 -9.78 6.48 3.79
N ASP A 122 -10.06 7.60 4.47
CA ASP A 122 -9.74 8.95 3.99
C ASP A 122 -8.21 9.12 3.81
N ILE A 123 -7.40 8.52 4.70
CA ILE A 123 -5.94 8.47 4.52
C ILE A 123 -5.56 7.67 3.26
N MET A 124 -6.20 6.52 3.03
CA MET A 124 -5.96 5.72 1.82
C MET A 124 -6.28 6.54 0.56
N LEU A 125 -7.44 7.22 0.53
CA LEU A 125 -7.80 8.12 -0.58
C LEU A 125 -6.78 9.24 -0.77
N GLY A 126 -6.24 9.80 0.31
CA GLY A 126 -5.15 10.77 0.26
C GLY A 126 -3.84 10.21 -0.29
N CYS A 127 -3.56 8.91 -0.11
CA CYS A 127 -2.41 8.24 -0.73
C CYS A 127 -2.60 7.99 -2.24
N TRP A 128 -3.85 7.94 -2.68
CA TRP A 128 -4.25 7.48 -4.01
C TRP A 128 -4.68 8.60 -4.95
N GLN A 129 -4.18 9.81 -4.71
CA GLN A 129 -4.32 10.90 -5.66
C GLN A 129 -3.53 10.58 -6.94
N ARG A 130 -4.16 10.88 -8.09
CA ARG A 130 -3.58 10.63 -9.41
C ARG A 130 -2.28 11.39 -9.59
N GLU A 131 -2.29 12.69 -9.31
CA GLU A 131 -1.09 13.53 -9.34
C GLU A 131 -0.22 13.25 -8.10
N PRO A 132 1.05 12.82 -8.26
CA PRO A 132 1.90 12.45 -7.13
C PRO A 132 2.06 13.58 -6.09
N GLN A 133 2.06 14.84 -6.53
CA GLN A 133 2.24 16.02 -5.68
C GLN A 133 0.99 16.34 -4.84
N GLN A 134 -0.17 15.78 -5.18
CA GLN A 134 -1.41 15.94 -4.41
C GLN A 134 -1.55 14.87 -3.31
N ARG A 135 -0.70 13.84 -3.32
CA ARG A 135 -0.74 12.78 -2.31
C ARG A 135 -0.33 13.32 -0.94
N LEU A 136 -0.91 12.76 0.11
CA LEU A 136 -0.49 13.06 1.49
C LEU A 136 1.00 12.74 1.67
N THR A 137 1.70 13.57 2.45
CA THR A 137 3.10 13.24 2.79
C THR A 137 3.13 12.09 3.78
N ILE A 138 4.15 11.24 3.72
CA ILE A 138 4.31 10.13 4.67
C ILE A 138 4.44 10.61 6.12
N LYS A 139 4.92 11.84 6.33
CA LYS A 139 4.99 12.48 7.64
C LYS A 139 3.61 12.83 8.17
N ASP A 140 2.73 13.35 7.33
CA ASP A 140 1.36 13.70 7.72
C ASP A 140 0.53 12.43 7.96
N ILE A 141 0.70 11.41 7.12
CA ILE A 141 0.09 10.08 7.32
C ILE A 141 0.48 9.51 8.70
N GLN A 142 1.78 9.55 9.07
CA GLN A 142 2.24 9.09 10.38
C GLN A 142 1.55 9.84 11.52
N LYS A 143 1.46 11.16 11.45
CA LYS A 143 0.82 11.99 12.48
C LYS A 143 -0.66 11.64 12.66
N ILE A 144 -1.39 11.52 11.54
CA ILE A 144 -2.82 11.20 11.55
C ILE A 144 -3.04 9.81 12.15
N LEU A 145 -2.31 8.79 11.68
CA LEU A 145 -2.43 7.42 12.21
C LEU A 145 -2.07 7.34 13.69
N TYR A 146 -1.03 8.05 14.13
CA TYR A 146 -0.66 8.10 15.55
C TYR A 146 -1.76 8.73 16.42
N ALA A 147 -2.39 9.80 15.95
CA ALA A 147 -3.52 10.41 16.64
C ALA A 147 -4.73 9.47 16.71
N LEU A 148 -5.08 8.81 15.59
CA LEU A 148 -6.18 7.84 15.53
C LEU A 148 -5.93 6.65 16.47
N GLY A 149 -4.70 6.12 16.52
CA GLY A 149 -4.35 4.99 17.39
C GLY A 149 -4.46 5.31 18.89
N LYS A 150 -4.29 6.57 19.30
CA LYS A 150 -4.53 7.00 20.69
C LYS A 150 -5.99 7.21 21.03
N ALA A 151 -6.80 7.58 20.04
CA ALA A 151 -8.22 7.88 20.20
C ALA A 151 -9.12 6.64 20.02
N ALA A 152 -8.61 5.59 19.37
CA ALA A 152 -9.35 4.35 19.18
C ALA A 152 -9.62 3.68 20.54
N PRO A 153 -10.90 3.35 20.88
CA PRO A 153 -11.16 2.47 22.01
C PRO A 153 -10.48 1.11 21.77
N VAL A 154 -10.18 0.39 22.85
CA VAL A 154 -9.45 -0.91 22.93
C VAL A 154 -10.08 -2.04 22.05
N TYR A 155 -11.15 -1.76 21.31
CA TYR A 155 -12.00 -2.67 20.54
C TYR A 155 -11.35 -3.31 19.29
N LEU A 156 -10.04 -3.14 19.08
CA LEU A 156 -9.30 -3.89 18.05
C LEU A 156 -8.70 -5.20 18.57
N ASP A 157 -9.13 -5.67 19.75
CA ASP A 157 -9.00 -7.09 20.15
C ASP A 157 -9.98 -7.96 19.35
N ILE A 158 -9.74 -8.09 18.04
CA ILE A 158 -10.26 -9.21 17.28
C ILE A 158 -9.13 -10.21 17.22
N LEU A 159 -8.94 -10.97 18.31
CA LEU A 159 -8.35 -12.31 18.38
C LEU A 159 -8.31 -12.70 19.88
N GLY A 160 -9.49 -13.01 20.41
CA GLY A 160 -9.62 -13.96 21.52
C GLY A 160 -9.70 -15.37 20.99
#